data_AF-A0A1Y2IR01-F1
#
_entry.id   AF-A0A1Y2IR01-F1
#
_cell.length_a   1.000
_cell.length_b   1.000
_cell.length_c   1.000
_cell.angle_alpha   90.00
_cell.angle_beta   90.00
_cell.angle_gamma   90.00
#
_symmetry.space_group_name_H-M   'P 1'
#
loop_
_entity.id
_entity.type
_entity.pdbx_description
1 polymer ?
#
loop_
_entity_poly.entity_id
_entity_poly.type
_entity_poly.pdbx_seq_one_letter_code
_entity_poly.pdbx_strand_id
1 'polypeptide(L)'
;MSAPVAQEELPILEAVINIRNRLTALKKNRGDFIKPADVNQLYQAVVKQVTRLNEVRDDHTTYNNRLDTTLADVFNLLSLFFLTIGRTRECPATYSQIASMRQILIHMDESGVYNESDLAPFHRRLAELRNIVQHDMESGKHPPAMTKLLERQLNECENLLRKLQDSLAVLSPELIPIHERLVNIRRQLVALAAKETAREVAYANAYAAKVEDLKGKGSASSTESEASESDSRTPTRESTPKPDGHREKDGRESKDGKELRVKAELKPIQEELRKIDSKRVDGKFLGPGGTVPASQAICSSLLEECFEIVQEIRAQDESKNVASSLRPIYDRLSEIRKELEQLVLTRRWSLRETDLWNYSLSLQEIDKMRVDGKFVDAEGNRPEGQYVLLYLLRRCYGLIYRLLSSSEPVSEELMPIANKLSTVKKCLNEVLKYGGPFSPRDLYPYQLALHQIDSMRKDGKFVGVDGTVPEGQGIVMAHLNECHELLEMLKESMDDAEEEEYVDEDDYDFNDPSDDEEDEE
;
A
#
# COMPACT_ATOMS: atom_id res chain seq x y z
N MET A 1 -4.86 -15.22 -1.25
CA MET A 1 -4.90 -16.47 -2.03
C MET A 1 -5.95 -16.26 -3.10
N SER A 2 -5.63 -16.43 -4.39
CA SER A 2 -6.61 -16.26 -5.47
C SER A 2 -7.62 -17.40 -5.43
N ALA A 3 -8.89 -17.12 -5.73
CA ALA A 3 -9.91 -18.16 -5.86
C ALA A 3 -9.51 -19.19 -6.95
N PRO A 4 -9.87 -20.48 -6.79
CA PRO A 4 -9.65 -21.50 -7.81
C PRO A 4 -10.41 -21.14 -9.10
N VAL A 5 -9.86 -21.50 -10.25
CA VAL A 5 -10.47 -21.23 -11.56
C VAL A 5 -11.42 -22.38 -11.89
N ALA A 6 -12.66 -22.07 -12.28
CA ALA A 6 -13.65 -23.07 -12.64
C ALA A 6 -13.20 -23.90 -13.85
N GLN A 7 -13.60 -25.17 -13.92
CA GLN A 7 -13.18 -26.09 -14.98
C GLN A 7 -13.55 -25.57 -16.39
N GLU A 8 -14.67 -24.87 -16.49
CA GLU A 8 -15.18 -24.27 -17.73
C GLU A 8 -14.42 -23.01 -18.15
N GLU A 9 -13.75 -22.34 -17.21
CA GLU A 9 -12.91 -21.15 -17.45
C GLU A 9 -11.46 -21.51 -17.81
N LEU A 10 -11.00 -22.75 -17.57
CA LEU A 10 -9.64 -23.18 -17.88
C LEU A 10 -9.24 -22.99 -19.36
N PRO A 11 -10.08 -23.34 -20.36
CA PRO A 11 -9.75 -23.11 -21.76
C PRO A 11 -9.62 -21.62 -22.10
N ILE A 12 -10.40 -20.76 -21.42
CA ILE A 12 -10.36 -19.31 -21.58
C ILE A 12 -9.06 -18.78 -20.97
N LEU A 13 -8.69 -19.25 -19.78
CA LEU A 13 -7.43 -18.91 -19.12
C LEU A 13 -6.22 -19.25 -19.99
N GLU A 14 -6.16 -20.45 -20.56
CA GLU A 14 -5.06 -20.84 -21.46
C GLU A 14 -4.95 -19.92 -22.68
N ALA A 15 -6.09 -19.59 -23.29
CA ALA A 15 -6.14 -18.67 -24.43
C ALA A 15 -5.67 -17.26 -24.05
N VAL A 16 -6.12 -16.72 -22.91
CA VAL A 16 -5.73 -15.41 -22.40
C VAL A 16 -4.23 -15.37 -22.04
N ILE A 17 -3.69 -16.43 -21.44
CA ILE A 17 -2.24 -16.56 -21.18
C ILE A 17 -1.44 -16.52 -22.48
N ASN A 18 -1.89 -17.22 -23.53
CA ASN A 18 -1.23 -17.20 -24.83
C ASN A 18 -1.25 -15.78 -25.44
N ILE A 19 -2.41 -15.10 -25.39
CA ILE A 19 -2.52 -13.71 -25.84
C ILE A 19 -1.57 -12.79 -25.06
N ARG A 20 -1.50 -12.92 -23.73
CA ARG A 20 -0.56 -12.17 -22.88
C ARG A 20 0.89 -12.39 -23.31
N ASN A 21 1.27 -13.64 -23.57
CA ASN A 21 2.64 -13.98 -23.99
C ASN A 21 2.97 -13.35 -25.36
N ARG A 22 2.01 -13.36 -26.30
CA ARG A 22 2.15 -12.71 -27.61
C ARG A 22 2.27 -11.18 -27.48
N LEU A 23 1.43 -10.55 -26.66
CA LEU A 23 1.52 -9.11 -26.35
C LEU A 23 2.87 -8.76 -25.70
N THR A 24 3.36 -9.61 -24.80
CA THR A 24 4.64 -9.41 -24.13
C THR A 24 5.83 -9.56 -25.09
N ALA A 25 5.76 -10.53 -26.01
CA ALA A 25 6.76 -10.70 -27.07
C ALA A 25 6.78 -9.48 -28.00
N LEU A 26 5.60 -8.99 -28.40
CA LEU A 26 5.45 -7.79 -29.22
C LEU A 26 6.06 -6.56 -28.51
N LYS A 27 5.91 -6.46 -27.18
CA LYS A 27 6.50 -5.38 -26.36
C LYS A 27 8.04 -5.46 -26.27
N LYS A 28 8.61 -6.66 -26.32
CA LYS A 28 10.06 -6.89 -26.26
C LYS A 28 10.76 -6.60 -27.59
N ASN A 29 10.06 -6.74 -28.70
CA ASN A 29 10.56 -6.40 -30.04
C ASN A 29 10.62 -4.87 -30.22
N ARG A 30 11.57 -4.22 -29.53
CA ARG A 30 11.79 -2.76 -29.59
C ARG A 30 12.48 -2.28 -30.88
N GLY A 31 12.89 -3.21 -31.75
CA GLY A 31 13.62 -2.91 -32.98
C GLY A 31 12.75 -2.52 -34.18
N ASP A 32 11.47 -2.94 -34.19
CA ASP A 32 10.53 -2.68 -35.29
C ASP A 32 9.33 -1.86 -34.82
N PHE A 33 8.81 -0.99 -35.69
CA PHE A 33 7.60 -0.21 -35.42
C PHE A 33 6.39 -1.13 -35.25
N ILE A 34 5.68 -1.01 -34.12
CA ILE A 34 4.50 -1.83 -33.81
C ILE A 34 3.39 -1.51 -34.82
N LYS A 35 2.97 -2.50 -35.61
CA LYS A 35 1.94 -2.31 -36.63
C LYS A 35 0.54 -2.30 -35.99
N PRO A 36 -0.35 -1.36 -36.37
CA PRO A 36 -1.74 -1.34 -35.89
C PRO A 36 -2.52 -2.63 -36.19
N ALA A 37 -2.21 -3.30 -37.29
CA ALA A 37 -2.84 -4.56 -37.68
C ALA A 37 -2.59 -5.68 -36.66
N ASP A 38 -1.36 -5.81 -36.16
CA ASP A 38 -0.97 -6.86 -35.22
C ASP A 38 -1.64 -6.64 -33.85
N VAL A 39 -1.73 -5.37 -33.42
CA VAL A 39 -2.45 -4.98 -32.19
C VAL A 39 -3.95 -5.26 -32.32
N ASN A 40 -4.55 -4.92 -33.47
CA ASN A 40 -5.97 -5.19 -33.73
C ASN A 40 -6.29 -6.68 -33.77
N GLN A 41 -5.42 -7.52 -34.32
CA GLN A 41 -5.61 -8.98 -34.31
C GLN A 41 -5.63 -9.53 -32.87
N LEU A 42 -4.70 -9.08 -32.03
CA LEU A 42 -4.66 -9.47 -30.62
C LEU A 42 -5.87 -8.93 -29.85
N TYR A 43 -6.31 -7.70 -30.14
CA TYR A 43 -7.52 -7.13 -29.58
C TYR A 43 -8.76 -7.98 -29.91
N GLN A 44 -8.97 -8.34 -31.17
CA GLN A 44 -10.09 -9.20 -31.58
C GLN A 44 -10.05 -10.58 -30.91
N ALA A 45 -8.84 -11.13 -30.71
CA ALA A 45 -8.67 -12.38 -29.97
C ALA A 45 -9.09 -12.25 -28.49
N VAL A 46 -8.75 -11.14 -27.83
CA VAL A 46 -9.20 -10.86 -26.46
C VAL A 46 -10.70 -10.70 -26.39
N VAL A 47 -11.28 -9.91 -27.30
CA VAL A 47 -12.73 -9.73 -27.39
C VAL A 47 -13.45 -11.07 -27.47
N LYS A 48 -12.99 -12.00 -28.32
CA LYS A 48 -13.58 -13.34 -28.43
C LYS A 48 -13.54 -14.12 -27.11
N GLN A 49 -12.45 -14.02 -26.35
CA GLN A 49 -12.35 -14.68 -25.05
C GLN A 49 -13.25 -14.03 -24.00
N VAL A 50 -13.39 -12.71 -24.03
CA VAL A 50 -14.25 -11.96 -23.09
C VAL A 50 -15.72 -12.24 -23.36
N THR A 51 -16.14 -12.32 -24.63
CA THR A 51 -17.51 -12.72 -24.99
C THR A 51 -17.81 -14.13 -24.47
N ARG A 52 -16.90 -15.08 -24.73
CA ARG A 52 -17.05 -16.46 -24.24
C ARG A 52 -17.05 -16.53 -22.71
N LEU A 53 -16.27 -15.68 -22.05
CA LEU A 53 -16.26 -15.61 -20.59
C LEU A 53 -17.59 -15.13 -20.05
N ASN A 54 -18.22 -14.13 -20.69
CA ASN A 54 -19.54 -13.66 -20.29
C ASN A 54 -20.67 -14.66 -20.59
N GLU A 55 -20.47 -15.59 -21.53
CA GLU A 55 -21.42 -16.69 -21.77
C GLU A 55 -21.32 -17.79 -20.71
N VAL A 56 -20.13 -17.96 -20.12
CA VAL A 56 -19.85 -18.98 -19.10
C VAL A 56 -20.09 -18.44 -17.68
N ARG A 57 -19.96 -17.13 -17.48
CA ARG A 57 -20.21 -16.48 -16.19
C ARG A 57 -21.68 -16.08 -16.07
N ASP A 58 -22.31 -16.56 -15.02
CA ASP A 58 -23.56 -16.03 -14.49
C ASP A 58 -23.29 -14.91 -13.47
N ASP A 59 -24.35 -14.27 -12.97
CA ASP A 59 -24.27 -13.24 -11.92
C ASP A 59 -23.76 -13.79 -10.56
N HIS A 60 -23.40 -15.07 -10.51
CA HIS A 60 -23.06 -15.86 -9.32
C HIS A 60 -21.63 -16.38 -9.35
N THR A 61 -20.90 -16.10 -10.43
CA THR A 61 -19.53 -16.58 -10.60
C THR A 61 -18.54 -15.80 -9.73
N THR A 62 -17.69 -16.53 -9.00
CA THR A 62 -16.72 -15.94 -8.08
C THR A 62 -15.66 -15.10 -8.81
N TYR A 63 -15.68 -13.79 -8.56
CA TYR A 63 -14.72 -12.84 -9.09
C TYR A 63 -13.40 -12.81 -8.28
N ASN A 64 -12.29 -12.43 -8.92
CA ASN A 64 -10.90 -12.39 -8.39
C ASN A 64 -10.16 -13.74 -8.39
N ASN A 65 -10.32 -14.49 -9.46
CA ASN A 65 -9.52 -15.69 -9.71
C ASN A 65 -8.28 -15.38 -10.58
N ARG A 66 -7.48 -16.42 -10.88
CA ARG A 66 -6.28 -16.27 -11.72
C ARG A 66 -6.60 -15.80 -13.16
N LEU A 67 -7.78 -16.11 -13.69
CA LEU A 67 -8.22 -15.61 -14.99
C LEU A 67 -8.47 -14.11 -14.95
N ASP A 68 -9.12 -13.58 -13.92
CA ASP A 68 -9.36 -12.14 -13.78
C ASP A 68 -8.07 -11.33 -13.71
N THR A 69 -7.10 -11.79 -12.90
CA THR A 69 -5.79 -11.16 -12.81
C THR A 69 -5.03 -11.20 -14.15
N THR A 70 -5.10 -12.33 -14.86
CA THR A 70 -4.45 -12.46 -16.18
C THR A 70 -5.15 -11.60 -17.24
N LEU A 71 -6.48 -11.50 -17.21
CA LEU A 71 -7.25 -10.61 -18.09
C LEU A 71 -6.93 -9.15 -17.83
N ALA A 72 -6.81 -8.75 -16.56
CA ALA A 72 -6.41 -7.40 -16.20
C ALA A 72 -5.02 -7.05 -16.76
N ASP A 73 -4.06 -7.97 -16.70
CA ASP A 73 -2.74 -7.80 -17.32
C ASP A 73 -2.81 -7.67 -18.84
N VAL A 74 -3.65 -8.48 -19.50
CA VAL A 74 -3.84 -8.44 -20.95
C VAL A 74 -4.47 -7.12 -21.38
N PHE A 75 -5.49 -6.63 -20.68
CA PHE A 75 -6.10 -5.34 -20.95
C PHE A 75 -5.15 -4.17 -20.70
N ASN A 76 -4.32 -4.24 -19.65
CA ASN A 76 -3.26 -3.26 -19.41
C ASN A 76 -2.26 -3.20 -20.58
N LEU A 77 -1.79 -4.37 -21.05
CA LEU A 77 -0.88 -4.44 -22.19
C LEU A 77 -1.55 -3.91 -23.48
N LEU A 78 -2.78 -4.33 -23.76
CA LEU A 78 -3.54 -3.84 -24.91
C LEU A 78 -3.72 -2.33 -24.87
N SER A 79 -4.09 -1.78 -23.71
CA SER A 79 -4.25 -0.35 -23.51
C SER A 79 -2.98 0.42 -23.84
N LEU A 80 -1.83 -0.05 -23.35
CA LEU A 80 -0.53 0.52 -23.69
C LEU A 80 -0.24 0.43 -25.19
N PHE A 81 -0.59 -0.67 -25.86
CA PHE A 81 -0.41 -0.78 -27.31
C PHE A 81 -1.29 0.21 -28.09
N PHE A 82 -2.56 0.38 -27.70
CA PHE A 82 -3.46 1.37 -28.32
C PHE A 82 -2.92 2.80 -28.15
N LEU A 83 -2.33 3.10 -26.99
CA LEU A 83 -1.62 4.36 -26.79
C LEU A 83 -0.39 4.49 -27.70
N THR A 84 0.43 3.43 -27.84
CA THR A 84 1.64 3.47 -28.69
C THR A 84 1.35 3.64 -30.19
N ILE A 85 0.22 3.12 -30.68
CA ILE A 85 -0.20 3.27 -32.08
C ILE A 85 -0.99 4.57 -32.32
N GLY A 86 -1.12 5.45 -31.32
CA GLY A 86 -1.77 6.76 -31.44
C GLY A 86 -3.30 6.73 -31.36
N ARG A 87 -3.92 5.60 -31.01
CA ARG A 87 -5.38 5.43 -30.87
C ARG A 87 -5.82 5.77 -29.44
N THR A 88 -5.55 7.00 -29.00
CA THR A 88 -5.73 7.44 -27.60
C THR A 88 -7.18 7.75 -27.22
N ARG A 89 -8.08 7.88 -28.21
CA ARG A 89 -9.50 8.23 -28.02
C ARG A 89 -10.44 7.02 -28.12
N GLU A 90 -9.93 5.83 -27.89
CA GLU A 90 -10.73 4.60 -27.94
C GLU A 90 -10.77 3.93 -26.58
N CYS A 91 -11.88 3.26 -26.28
CA CYS A 91 -12.11 2.53 -25.04
C CYS A 91 -10.91 1.66 -24.59
N PRO A 92 -10.25 0.86 -25.45
CA PRO A 92 -9.14 0.03 -24.99
C PRO A 92 -7.97 0.85 -24.43
N ALA A 93 -7.77 2.08 -24.91
CA ALA A 93 -6.69 2.97 -24.46
C ALA A 93 -6.95 3.58 -23.06
N THR A 94 -8.18 3.54 -22.55
CA THR A 94 -8.53 4.11 -21.24
C THR A 94 -8.22 3.16 -20.09
N TYR A 95 -8.27 1.84 -20.33
CA TYR A 95 -8.13 0.81 -19.29
C TYR A 95 -6.90 1.01 -18.38
N SER A 96 -5.70 1.14 -18.97
CA SER A 96 -4.47 1.31 -18.18
C SER A 96 -4.49 2.56 -17.30
N GLN A 97 -5.17 3.60 -17.75
CA GLN A 97 -5.30 4.85 -17.00
C GLN A 97 -6.30 4.70 -15.86
N ILE A 98 -7.44 4.06 -16.10
CA ILE A 98 -8.45 3.77 -15.06
C ILE A 98 -7.82 2.88 -13.97
N ALA A 99 -7.14 1.80 -14.37
CA ALA A 99 -6.45 0.90 -13.44
C ALA A 99 -5.38 1.63 -12.62
N SER A 100 -4.58 2.50 -13.26
CA SER A 100 -3.57 3.31 -12.57
C SER A 100 -4.21 4.31 -11.60
N MET A 101 -5.28 4.98 -12.01
CA MET A 101 -6.01 5.92 -11.16
C MET A 101 -6.61 5.22 -9.95
N ARG A 102 -7.23 4.04 -10.14
CA ARG A 102 -7.75 3.22 -9.04
C ARG A 102 -6.67 2.90 -8.01
N GLN A 103 -5.50 2.43 -8.46
CA GLN A 103 -4.37 2.13 -7.59
C GLN A 103 -3.90 3.36 -6.81
N ILE A 104 -3.80 4.51 -7.46
CA ILE A 104 -3.40 5.75 -6.80
C ILE A 104 -4.44 6.19 -5.77
N LEU A 105 -5.74 6.14 -6.09
CA LEU A 105 -6.82 6.50 -5.16
C LEU A 105 -6.86 5.57 -3.94
N ILE A 106 -6.66 4.27 -4.13
CA ILE A 106 -6.53 3.30 -3.01
C ILE A 106 -5.35 3.68 -2.11
N HIS A 107 -4.18 3.96 -2.70
CA HIS A 107 -3.01 4.35 -1.92
C HIS A 107 -3.21 5.72 -1.22
N MET A 108 -3.95 6.64 -1.83
CA MET A 108 -4.32 7.91 -1.18
C MET A 108 -5.22 7.66 0.03
N ASP A 109 -6.21 6.79 -0.09
CA ASP A 109 -7.09 6.37 1.02
C ASP A 109 -6.28 5.76 2.17
N GLU A 110 -5.40 4.81 1.85
CA GLU A 110 -4.55 4.12 2.84
C GLU A 110 -3.55 5.06 3.52
N SER A 111 -2.98 6.01 2.78
CA SER A 111 -1.93 6.90 3.30
C SER A 111 -2.47 8.10 4.07
N GLY A 112 -3.71 8.52 3.82
CA GLY A 112 -4.31 9.73 4.40
C GLY A 112 -3.66 11.05 3.92
N VAL A 113 -2.79 11.03 2.89
CA VAL A 113 -2.00 12.21 2.45
C VAL A 113 -2.58 12.85 1.21
N TYR A 114 -3.67 13.57 1.36
CA TYR A 114 -4.31 14.24 0.23
C TYR A 114 -5.06 15.49 0.67
N ASN A 115 -5.24 16.43 -0.25
CA ASN A 115 -6.10 17.59 -0.09
C ASN A 115 -7.03 17.72 -1.31
N GLU A 116 -7.94 18.68 -1.27
CA GLU A 116 -8.93 18.88 -2.33
C GLU A 116 -8.27 19.15 -3.70
N SER A 117 -7.17 19.90 -3.72
CA SER A 117 -6.43 20.20 -4.95
C SER A 117 -5.81 18.96 -5.59
N ASP A 118 -5.51 17.92 -4.81
CA ASP A 118 -4.98 16.65 -5.33
C ASP A 118 -6.07 15.78 -5.95
N LEU A 119 -7.31 15.89 -5.47
CA LEU A 119 -8.45 15.12 -5.98
C LEU A 119 -9.03 15.73 -7.27
N ALA A 120 -8.89 17.04 -7.47
CA ALA A 120 -9.45 17.76 -8.62
C ALA A 120 -8.96 17.23 -10.00
N PRO A 121 -7.67 16.89 -10.21
CA PRO A 121 -7.20 16.26 -11.44
C PRO A 121 -7.86 14.90 -11.72
N PHE A 122 -8.13 14.09 -10.69
CA PHE A 122 -8.80 12.80 -10.84
C PHE A 122 -10.25 12.97 -11.29
N HIS A 123 -10.97 13.96 -10.73
CA HIS A 123 -12.32 14.31 -11.18
C HIS A 123 -12.37 14.64 -12.67
N ARG A 124 -11.51 15.56 -13.11
CA ARG A 124 -11.44 15.95 -14.53
C ARG A 124 -11.09 14.77 -15.41
N ARG A 125 -10.11 13.95 -14.99
CA ARG A 125 -9.65 12.82 -15.80
C ARG A 125 -10.68 11.69 -15.86
N LEU A 126 -11.35 11.36 -14.76
CA LEU A 126 -12.43 10.35 -14.77
C LEU A 126 -13.59 10.80 -15.66
N ALA A 127 -13.97 12.08 -15.62
CA ALA A 127 -14.99 12.63 -16.51
C ALA A 127 -14.58 12.53 -18.00
N GLU A 128 -13.33 12.87 -18.33
CA GLU A 128 -12.80 12.70 -19.69
C GLU A 128 -12.80 11.25 -20.16
N LEU A 129 -12.37 10.32 -19.30
CA LEU A 129 -12.33 8.88 -19.62
C LEU A 129 -13.75 8.33 -19.79
N ARG A 130 -14.71 8.76 -18.97
CA ARG A 130 -16.12 8.38 -19.14
C ARG A 130 -16.68 8.89 -20.46
N ASN A 131 -16.40 10.14 -20.85
CA ASN A 131 -16.85 10.67 -22.14
C ASN A 131 -16.32 9.84 -23.33
N ILE A 132 -15.07 9.34 -23.26
CA ILE A 132 -14.52 8.44 -24.28
C ILE A 132 -15.29 7.12 -24.31
N VAL A 133 -15.57 6.54 -23.14
CA VAL A 133 -16.28 5.25 -23.03
C VAL A 133 -17.73 5.36 -23.50
N GLN A 134 -18.44 6.43 -23.14
CA GLN A 134 -19.81 6.68 -23.56
C GLN A 134 -19.93 6.90 -25.07
N HIS A 135 -19.06 7.73 -25.65
CA HIS A 135 -19.04 7.96 -27.09
C HIS A 135 -18.83 6.65 -27.89
N ASP A 136 -17.91 5.80 -27.43
CA ASP A 136 -17.65 4.52 -28.10
C ASP A 136 -18.77 3.51 -27.91
N MET A 137 -19.46 3.54 -26.76
CA MET A 137 -20.67 2.77 -26.50
C MET A 137 -21.80 3.16 -27.45
N GLU A 138 -22.05 4.46 -27.64
CA GLU A 138 -23.06 4.98 -28.57
C GLU A 138 -22.72 4.67 -30.03
N SER A 139 -21.43 4.71 -30.37
CA SER A 139 -20.96 4.43 -31.74
C SER A 139 -20.99 2.94 -32.13
N GLY A 140 -21.18 2.02 -31.17
CA GLY A 140 -21.17 0.57 -31.40
C GLY A 140 -19.85 -0.01 -31.91
N LYS A 141 -18.74 0.74 -31.81
CA LYS A 141 -17.42 0.33 -32.35
C LYS A 141 -16.76 -0.81 -31.59
N HIS A 142 -17.17 -1.04 -30.34
CA HIS A 142 -16.58 -2.01 -29.44
C HIS A 142 -17.65 -2.91 -28.80
N PRO A 143 -17.27 -4.12 -28.36
CA PRO A 143 -18.24 -5.04 -27.77
C PRO A 143 -18.87 -4.46 -26.50
N PRO A 144 -20.17 -4.71 -26.26
CA PRO A 144 -20.87 -4.21 -25.08
C PRO A 144 -20.25 -4.73 -23.77
N ALA A 145 -19.64 -5.90 -23.79
CA ALA A 145 -18.88 -6.45 -22.67
C ALA A 145 -17.71 -5.55 -22.22
N MET A 146 -16.99 -4.97 -23.18
CA MET A 146 -15.83 -4.11 -22.91
C MET A 146 -16.28 -2.78 -22.31
N THR A 147 -17.27 -2.13 -22.92
CA THR A 147 -17.77 -0.83 -22.46
C THR A 147 -18.41 -0.96 -21.08
N LYS A 148 -19.20 -2.02 -20.82
CA LYS A 148 -19.73 -2.33 -19.47
C LYS A 148 -18.62 -2.54 -18.44
N LEU A 149 -17.55 -3.26 -18.77
CA LEU A 149 -16.42 -3.47 -17.86
C LEU A 149 -15.74 -2.15 -17.50
N LEU A 150 -15.47 -1.29 -18.49
CA LEU A 150 -14.83 0.01 -18.27
C LEU A 150 -15.74 0.94 -17.46
N GLU A 151 -17.04 0.94 -17.72
CA GLU A 151 -18.02 1.73 -16.96
C GLU A 151 -18.04 1.28 -15.49
N ARG A 152 -18.04 -0.03 -15.22
CA ARG A 152 -17.93 -0.56 -13.85
C ARG A 152 -16.64 -0.09 -13.16
N GLN A 153 -15.50 -0.18 -13.84
CA GLN A 153 -14.22 0.28 -13.28
C GLN A 153 -14.17 1.80 -13.05
N LEU A 154 -14.81 2.59 -13.92
CA LEU A 154 -14.96 4.04 -13.71
C LEU A 154 -15.82 4.33 -12.48
N ASN A 155 -16.95 3.63 -12.31
CA ASN A 155 -17.81 3.77 -11.14
C ASN A 155 -17.07 3.41 -9.84
N GLU A 156 -16.27 2.35 -9.85
CA GLU A 156 -15.41 2.01 -8.70
C GLU A 156 -14.41 3.14 -8.37
N CYS A 157 -13.76 3.72 -9.38
CA CYS A 157 -12.84 4.84 -9.17
C CYS A 157 -13.56 6.08 -8.62
N GLU A 158 -14.77 6.38 -9.09
CA GLU A 158 -15.56 7.50 -8.60
C GLU A 158 -16.07 7.28 -7.19
N ASN A 159 -16.48 6.07 -6.84
CA ASN A 159 -16.88 5.74 -5.48
C ASN A 159 -15.70 5.91 -4.50
N LEU A 160 -14.50 5.48 -4.90
CA LEU A 160 -13.28 5.76 -4.14
C LEU A 160 -13.01 7.26 -4.03
N LEU A 161 -13.14 8.00 -5.13
CA LEU A 161 -12.92 9.45 -5.14
C LEU A 161 -13.93 10.19 -4.24
N ARG A 162 -15.21 9.81 -4.27
CA ARG A 162 -16.26 10.35 -3.39
C ARG A 162 -15.94 10.05 -1.93
N LYS A 163 -15.57 8.81 -1.61
CA LYS A 163 -15.14 8.43 -0.25
C LYS A 163 -14.00 9.32 0.26
N LEU A 164 -13.00 9.61 -0.58
CA LEU A 164 -11.90 10.52 -0.24
C LEU A 164 -12.34 11.98 -0.10
N GLN A 165 -13.37 12.42 -0.82
CA GLN A 165 -13.91 13.77 -0.66
C GLN A 165 -14.73 13.88 0.63
N ASP A 166 -15.54 12.87 0.92
CA ASP A 166 -16.35 12.81 2.12
C ASP A 166 -15.46 12.80 3.36
N SER A 167 -14.34 12.07 3.35
CA SER A 167 -13.36 12.09 4.46
C SER A 167 -12.75 13.48 4.68
N LEU A 168 -12.50 14.25 3.62
CA LEU A 168 -12.06 15.65 3.73
C LEU A 168 -13.17 16.56 4.26
N ALA A 169 -14.42 16.33 3.88
CA ALA A 169 -15.56 17.15 4.29
C ALA A 169 -15.86 17.06 5.79
N VAL A 170 -15.45 15.96 6.46
CA VAL A 170 -15.58 15.82 7.93
C VAL A 170 -14.60 16.73 8.69
N LEU A 171 -13.54 17.23 8.04
CA LEU A 171 -12.61 18.18 8.69
C LEU A 171 -13.31 19.52 8.96
N SER A 172 -13.25 19.97 10.21
CA SER A 172 -13.72 21.31 10.57
C SER A 172 -13.00 22.39 9.75
N PRO A 173 -13.67 23.50 9.36
CA PRO A 173 -13.10 24.56 8.54
C PRO A 173 -11.76 25.12 9.06
N GLU A 174 -11.57 25.13 10.38
CA GLU A 174 -10.36 25.61 11.04
C GLU A 174 -9.15 24.68 10.86
N LEU A 175 -9.40 23.39 10.66
CA LEU A 175 -8.36 22.36 10.50
C LEU A 175 -7.93 22.18 9.05
N ILE A 176 -8.76 22.53 8.07
CA ILE A 176 -8.42 22.47 6.63
C ILE A 176 -7.06 23.12 6.32
N PRO A 177 -6.79 24.38 6.70
CA PRO A 177 -5.50 25.02 6.38
C PRO A 177 -4.32 24.41 7.14
N ILE A 178 -4.57 23.76 8.28
CA ILE A 178 -3.53 23.03 9.03
C ILE A 178 -3.23 21.71 8.31
N HIS A 179 -4.27 20.97 7.93
CA HIS A 179 -4.18 19.72 7.19
C HIS A 179 -3.42 19.89 5.87
N GLU A 180 -3.79 20.89 5.06
CA GLU A 180 -3.11 21.17 3.79
C GLU A 180 -1.62 21.46 3.96
N ARG A 181 -1.26 22.25 4.98
CA ARG A 181 0.15 22.53 5.29
C ARG A 181 0.90 21.28 5.73
N LEU A 182 0.29 20.46 6.58
CA LEU A 182 0.89 19.21 7.04
C LEU A 182 1.09 18.21 5.88
N VAL A 183 0.12 18.09 4.98
CA VAL A 183 0.23 17.27 3.75
C VAL A 183 1.42 17.75 2.90
N ASN A 184 1.55 19.07 2.70
CA ASN A 184 2.67 19.64 1.94
C ASN A 184 4.02 19.41 2.62
N ILE A 185 4.10 19.60 3.93
CA ILE A 185 5.32 19.32 4.71
C ILE A 185 5.69 17.84 4.63
N ARG A 186 4.72 16.92 4.81
CA ARG A 186 4.97 15.48 4.68
C ARG A 186 5.57 15.14 3.31
N ARG A 187 5.06 15.72 2.22
CA ARG A 187 5.60 15.53 0.87
C ARG A 187 7.05 16.02 0.75
N GLN A 188 7.35 17.20 1.28
CA GLN A 188 8.71 17.74 1.29
C GLN A 188 9.66 16.82 2.07
N LEU A 189 9.24 16.33 3.23
CA LEU A 189 10.02 15.42 4.07
C LEU A 189 10.27 14.07 3.40
N VAL A 190 9.24 13.45 2.83
CA VAL A 190 9.38 12.17 2.09
C VAL A 190 10.29 12.36 0.87
N ALA A 191 10.16 13.47 0.14
CA ALA A 191 11.05 13.77 -0.98
C ALA A 191 12.51 13.99 -0.54
N LEU A 192 12.72 14.63 0.61
CA LEU A 192 14.06 14.79 1.19
C LEU A 192 14.66 13.44 1.62
N ALA A 193 13.89 12.62 2.34
CA ALA A 193 14.31 11.28 2.74
C ALA A 193 14.67 10.41 1.52
N ALA A 194 13.81 10.39 0.50
CA ALA A 194 14.06 9.63 -0.73
C ALA A 194 15.32 10.09 -1.48
N LYS A 195 15.57 11.41 -1.55
CA LYS A 195 16.81 11.96 -2.12
C LYS A 195 18.05 11.50 -1.34
N GLU A 196 17.95 11.39 -0.02
CA GLU A 196 19.04 10.91 0.82
C GLU A 196 19.31 9.42 0.61
N THR A 197 18.28 8.57 0.67
CA THR A 197 18.40 7.13 0.40
C THR A 197 18.98 6.85 -0.99
N ALA A 198 18.50 7.56 -2.03
CA ALA A 198 19.02 7.39 -3.39
C ALA A 198 20.50 7.76 -3.51
N ARG A 199 20.97 8.77 -2.76
CA ARG A 199 22.39 9.15 -2.71
C ARG A 199 23.25 8.08 -2.04
N GLU A 200 22.77 7.50 -0.94
CA GLU A 200 23.48 6.43 -0.24
C GLU A 200 23.63 5.18 -1.10
N VAL A 201 22.55 4.77 -1.77
CA VAL A 201 22.58 3.64 -2.72
C VAL A 201 23.56 3.92 -3.85
N ALA A 202 23.56 5.13 -4.42
CA ALA A 202 24.52 5.51 -5.46
C ALA A 202 25.98 5.45 -4.97
N TYR A 203 26.24 5.89 -3.72
CA TYR A 203 27.56 5.82 -3.12
C TYR A 203 28.01 4.37 -2.86
N ALA A 204 27.11 3.53 -2.31
CA ALA A 204 27.37 2.12 -2.07
C ALA A 204 27.69 1.37 -3.38
N ASN A 205 26.91 1.63 -4.44
CA ASN A 205 27.16 1.07 -5.77
C ASN A 205 28.49 1.54 -6.36
N ALA A 206 28.84 2.82 -6.21
CA ALA A 206 30.13 3.34 -6.67
C ALA A 206 31.32 2.75 -5.90
N TYR A 207 31.16 2.52 -4.59
CA TYR A 207 32.16 1.84 -3.77
C TYR A 207 32.32 0.37 -4.17
N ALA A 208 31.21 -0.35 -4.36
CA ALA A 208 31.21 -1.75 -4.81
C ALA A 208 31.91 -1.90 -6.17
N ALA A 209 31.59 -1.05 -7.14
CA ALA A 209 32.25 -1.03 -8.45
C ALA A 209 33.77 -0.79 -8.32
N LYS A 210 34.19 0.11 -7.43
CA LYS A 210 35.61 0.41 -7.19
C LYS A 210 36.34 -0.75 -6.50
N VAL A 211 35.67 -1.48 -5.62
CA VAL A 211 36.21 -2.69 -4.96
C VAL A 211 36.34 -3.84 -5.96
N GLU A 212 35.39 -4.00 -6.88
CA GLU A 212 35.50 -4.96 -7.99
C GLU A 212 36.64 -4.62 -8.94
N ASP A 213 36.84 -3.34 -9.27
CA ASP A 213 37.95 -2.86 -10.11
C ASP A 213 39.33 -3.10 -9.46
N LEU A 214 39.40 -2.98 -8.13
CA LEU A 214 40.61 -3.28 -7.34
C LEU A 214 40.88 -4.78 -7.25
N LYS A 215 39.83 -5.62 -7.18
CA LYS A 215 39.97 -7.08 -7.24
C LYS A 215 40.35 -7.57 -8.65
N GLY A 216 39.88 -6.90 -9.70
CA GLY A 216 40.25 -7.20 -11.10
C GLY A 216 41.71 -6.88 -11.45
N LYS A 217 42.32 -5.90 -10.77
CA LYS A 217 43.73 -5.52 -10.96
C LYS A 217 44.74 -6.34 -10.14
N GLY A 218 44.28 -7.25 -9.27
CA GLY A 218 45.14 -8.08 -8.40
C GLY A 218 45.75 -9.32 -9.05
N SER A 219 45.49 -9.61 -10.34
CA SER A 219 45.98 -10.83 -11.02
C SER A 219 46.98 -10.59 -12.15
N ALA A 220 47.57 -9.39 -12.27
CA ALA A 220 48.60 -9.13 -13.27
C ALA A 220 49.67 -8.17 -12.75
N SER A 221 50.64 -8.66 -11.99
CA SER A 221 51.97 -8.05 -11.95
C SER A 221 53.00 -9.03 -11.39
N SER A 222 53.69 -9.71 -12.31
CA SER A 222 54.98 -10.35 -12.06
C SER A 222 55.86 -10.11 -13.28
N THR A 223 56.46 -8.93 -13.42
CA THR A 223 57.70 -8.76 -14.20
C THR A 223 58.38 -7.42 -13.88
N GLU A 224 59.58 -7.56 -13.29
CA GLU A 224 60.84 -6.86 -13.55
C GLU A 224 60.93 -5.32 -13.49
N SER A 225 61.59 -4.88 -12.40
CA SER A 225 62.80 -4.03 -12.35
C SER A 225 63.19 -3.16 -13.55
N GLU A 226 63.39 -1.86 -13.32
CA GLU A 226 64.72 -1.23 -13.42
C GLU A 226 64.76 0.18 -12.82
N ALA A 227 65.97 0.56 -12.41
CA ALA A 227 66.34 1.65 -11.52
C ALA A 227 66.45 3.03 -12.19
N SER A 228 66.29 4.10 -11.41
CA SER A 228 67.38 5.06 -11.10
C SER A 228 66.87 6.32 -10.40
N GLU A 229 67.48 6.62 -9.25
CA GLU A 229 67.49 7.93 -8.59
C GLU A 229 68.41 8.89 -9.36
N SER A 230 68.04 10.17 -9.44
CA SER A 230 69.01 11.25 -9.19
C SER A 230 68.31 12.57 -8.91
N ASP A 231 69.00 13.32 -8.05
CA ASP A 231 68.52 14.43 -7.25
C ASP A 231 68.83 15.78 -7.91
N SER A 232 68.00 16.78 -7.56
CA SER A 232 68.35 18.19 -7.38
C SER A 232 68.35 19.20 -8.57
N ARG A 233 67.72 20.36 -8.25
CA ARG A 233 67.98 21.77 -8.67
C ARG A 233 67.13 22.42 -9.78
N THR A 234 66.18 23.26 -9.34
CA THR A 234 65.85 24.62 -9.87
C THR A 234 67.10 25.53 -9.88
N PRO A 235 67.18 26.73 -10.55
CA PRO A 235 66.11 27.70 -10.93
C PRO A 235 66.26 28.32 -12.36
N THR A 236 65.28 28.97 -13.01
CA THR A 236 64.95 30.42 -12.96
C THR A 236 64.00 30.77 -14.13
N ARG A 237 63.05 31.71 -13.89
CA ARG A 237 62.52 32.81 -14.74
C ARG A 237 62.28 32.59 -16.26
N GLU A 238 61.26 33.09 -16.95
CA GLU A 238 60.16 34.05 -16.75
C GLU A 238 59.41 34.07 -18.12
N SER A 239 58.13 34.48 -18.15
CA SER A 239 57.36 35.03 -19.30
C SER A 239 56.07 34.27 -19.67
N THR A 240 54.97 34.74 -19.09
CA THR A 240 53.59 34.69 -19.62
C THR A 240 53.43 35.72 -20.76
N PRO A 241 52.48 35.58 -21.73
CA PRO A 241 51.05 35.84 -21.46
C PRO A 241 50.03 34.91 -22.16
N LYS A 242 48.84 34.89 -21.56
CA LYS A 242 47.59 34.18 -21.90
C LYS A 242 47.12 34.36 -23.36
N PRO A 243 46.25 33.47 -23.84
CA PRO A 243 44.87 33.91 -24.05
C PRO A 243 43.81 32.95 -23.48
N ASP A 244 42.61 33.50 -23.38
CA ASP A 244 41.40 32.98 -22.73
C ASP A 244 41.01 31.54 -23.09
N GLY A 245 40.68 30.79 -22.04
CA GLY A 245 40.01 29.50 -22.12
C GLY A 245 38.96 29.42 -21.02
N HIS A 246 37.70 29.30 -21.43
CA HIS A 246 36.55 29.02 -20.59
C HIS A 246 36.88 27.96 -19.54
N ARG A 247 36.82 28.33 -18.26
CA ARG A 247 36.78 27.35 -17.16
C ARG A 247 35.38 26.77 -17.10
N GLU A 248 35.18 25.62 -17.73
CA GLU A 248 34.19 24.65 -17.26
C GLU A 248 34.48 24.38 -15.79
N LYS A 249 33.52 24.74 -14.92
CA LYS A 249 33.55 24.36 -13.51
C LYS A 249 33.25 22.87 -13.43
N ASP A 250 34.30 22.07 -13.38
CA ASP A 250 34.20 20.67 -12.94
C ASP A 250 33.57 20.63 -11.54
N GLY A 251 32.32 20.17 -11.51
CA GLY A 251 31.50 20.02 -10.31
C GLY A 251 31.98 18.86 -9.44
N ARG A 252 33.09 19.03 -8.73
CA ARG A 252 33.46 18.18 -7.59
C ARG A 252 32.91 18.80 -6.31
N GLU A 253 31.60 18.73 -6.12
CA GLU A 253 30.97 19.03 -4.83
C GLU A 253 31.44 17.98 -3.81
N SER A 254 32.14 18.41 -2.74
CA SER A 254 32.63 17.53 -1.67
C SER A 254 31.47 16.89 -0.88
N LYS A 255 31.72 15.73 -0.26
CA LYS A 255 30.76 15.00 0.59
C LYS A 255 30.16 15.91 1.67
N ASP A 256 31.00 16.73 2.30
CA ASP A 256 30.61 17.67 3.36
C ASP A 256 29.66 18.76 2.85
N GLY A 257 29.86 19.25 1.61
CA GLY A 257 29.00 20.27 1.00
C GLY A 257 27.57 19.79 0.69
N LYS A 258 27.38 18.48 0.49
CA LYS A 258 26.07 17.88 0.22
C LYS A 258 25.32 17.50 1.50
N GLU A 259 26.02 17.11 2.55
CA GLU A 259 25.43 16.85 3.89
C GLU A 259 24.94 18.16 4.54
N LEU A 260 25.69 19.25 4.36
CA LEU A 260 25.26 20.59 4.77
C LEU A 260 23.95 21.04 4.09
N ARG A 261 23.68 20.60 2.84
CA ARG A 261 22.44 20.95 2.12
C ARG A 261 21.21 20.27 2.71
N VAL A 262 21.27 18.99 3.07
CA VAL A 262 20.12 18.29 3.68
C VAL A 262 19.75 18.92 5.02
N LYS A 263 20.75 19.23 5.85
CA LYS A 263 20.54 19.98 7.10
C LYS A 263 19.94 21.36 6.88
N ALA A 264 20.37 22.06 5.84
CA ALA A 264 19.87 23.38 5.49
C ALA A 264 18.41 23.33 4.99
N GLU A 265 18.04 22.30 4.25
CA GLU A 265 16.66 22.07 3.75
C GLU A 265 15.72 21.55 4.86
N LEU A 266 16.21 20.77 5.83
CA LEU A 266 15.41 20.21 6.93
C LEU A 266 15.03 21.24 8.01
N LYS A 267 15.94 22.17 8.33
CA LYS A 267 15.71 23.22 9.36
C LYS A 267 14.44 24.05 9.14
N PRO A 268 14.19 24.66 7.98
CA PRO A 268 12.99 25.48 7.77
C PRO A 268 11.70 24.65 7.89
N ILE A 269 11.71 23.40 7.42
CA ILE A 269 10.57 22.48 7.53
C ILE A 269 10.30 22.13 9.00
N GLN A 270 11.36 21.87 9.79
CA GLN A 270 11.22 21.60 11.21
C GLN A 270 10.68 22.82 11.99
N GLU A 271 11.09 24.03 11.63
CA GLU A 271 10.56 25.26 12.22
C GLU A 271 9.08 25.47 11.88
N GLU A 272 8.68 25.17 10.64
CA GLU A 272 7.27 25.22 10.24
C GLU A 272 6.42 24.23 11.02
N LEU A 273 6.88 22.99 11.21
CA LEU A 273 6.20 22.00 12.05
C LEU A 273 6.03 22.47 13.49
N ARG A 274 7.07 23.07 14.09
CA ARG A 274 6.97 23.65 15.44
C ARG A 274 5.97 24.80 15.52
N LYS A 275 5.84 25.62 14.47
CA LYS A 275 4.81 26.68 14.40
C LYS A 275 3.40 26.11 14.31
N ILE A 276 3.23 24.94 13.69
CA ILE A 276 1.93 24.25 13.65
C ILE A 276 1.65 23.62 15.02
N ASP A 277 2.64 22.97 15.61
CA ASP A 277 2.55 22.34 16.94
C ASP A 277 2.23 23.35 18.04
N SER A 278 2.82 24.55 17.99
CA SER A 278 2.57 25.62 18.97
C SER A 278 1.13 26.16 18.96
N LYS A 279 0.31 25.77 17.97
CA LYS A 279 -1.13 26.08 17.96
C LYS A 279 -1.95 25.10 18.80
N ARG A 280 -1.35 24.01 19.28
CA ARG A 280 -2.00 23.04 20.16
C ARG A 280 -1.96 23.51 21.61
N VAL A 281 -3.04 23.24 22.33
CA VAL A 281 -3.14 23.39 23.78
C VAL A 281 -3.45 22.00 24.34
N ASP A 282 -2.65 21.52 25.29
CA ASP A 282 -2.72 20.16 25.86
C ASP A 282 -2.75 19.06 24.78
N GLY A 283 -1.96 19.23 23.71
CA GLY A 283 -1.89 18.29 22.60
C GLY A 283 -3.07 18.34 21.63
N LYS A 284 -4.00 19.28 21.78
CA LYS A 284 -5.20 19.43 20.96
C LYS A 284 -5.25 20.75 20.21
N PHE A 285 -5.72 20.74 18.96
CA PHE A 285 -6.06 21.97 18.25
C PHE A 285 -7.42 22.45 18.76
N LEU A 286 -7.55 23.75 19.04
CA LEU A 286 -8.79 24.31 19.56
C LEU A 286 -9.47 25.17 18.49
N GLY A 287 -10.77 24.98 18.34
CA GLY A 287 -11.65 25.83 17.54
C GLY A 287 -12.14 27.06 18.30
N PRO A 288 -13.03 27.86 17.68
CA PRO A 288 -13.62 29.05 18.30
C PRO A 288 -14.30 28.68 19.62
N GLY A 289 -13.93 29.37 20.72
CA GLY A 289 -14.50 29.10 22.05
C GLY A 289 -13.81 27.97 22.84
N GLY A 290 -12.68 27.44 22.37
CA GLY A 290 -11.91 26.43 23.11
C GLY A 290 -12.42 25.00 22.96
N THR A 291 -13.32 24.75 22.00
CA THR A 291 -13.84 23.42 21.69
C THR A 291 -12.85 22.63 20.84
N VAL A 292 -12.79 21.32 21.03
CA VAL A 292 -12.00 20.42 20.17
C VAL A 292 -12.74 20.20 18.85
N PRO A 293 -12.18 20.57 17.69
CA PRO A 293 -12.85 20.39 16.41
C PRO A 293 -13.01 18.90 16.04
N ALA A 294 -14.04 18.59 15.26
CA ALA A 294 -14.26 17.25 14.74
C ALA A 294 -13.07 16.79 13.88
N SER A 295 -12.75 15.50 13.93
CA SER A 295 -11.68 14.87 13.14
C SER A 295 -10.27 15.47 13.34
N GLN A 296 -10.04 16.13 14.47
CA GLN A 296 -8.72 16.62 14.86
C GLN A 296 -7.64 15.53 14.89
N ALA A 297 -8.03 14.29 15.22
CA ALA A 297 -7.13 13.14 15.25
C ALA A 297 -6.32 12.97 13.95
N ILE A 298 -6.89 13.31 12.79
CA ILE A 298 -6.22 13.24 11.49
C ILE A 298 -5.02 14.21 11.46
N CYS A 299 -5.23 15.47 11.83
CA CYS A 299 -4.16 16.46 11.91
C CYS A 299 -3.16 16.15 13.04
N SER A 300 -3.64 15.56 14.15
CA SER A 300 -2.81 15.04 15.24
C SER A 300 -1.81 14.00 14.75
N SER A 301 -2.31 12.91 14.17
CA SER A 301 -1.52 11.82 13.61
C SER A 301 -0.56 12.33 12.53
N LEU A 302 -1.04 13.15 11.59
CA LEU A 302 -0.22 13.64 10.48
C LEU A 302 0.94 14.52 10.96
N LEU A 303 0.74 15.37 11.97
CA LEU A 303 1.83 16.16 12.55
C LEU A 303 2.87 15.26 13.24
N GLU A 304 2.42 14.26 13.99
CA GLU A 304 3.30 13.30 14.66
C GLU A 304 4.14 12.54 13.64
N GLU A 305 3.52 12.05 12.56
CA GLU A 305 4.22 11.41 11.44
C GLU A 305 5.26 12.34 10.80
N CYS A 306 4.92 13.62 10.58
CA CYS A 306 5.90 14.58 10.07
C CYS A 306 7.11 14.74 11.02
N PHE A 307 6.87 14.80 12.34
CA PHE A 307 7.97 14.86 13.31
C PHE A 307 8.78 13.56 13.37
N GLU A 308 8.14 12.39 13.21
CA GLU A 308 8.85 11.11 13.09
C GLU A 308 9.80 11.11 11.89
N ILE A 309 9.33 11.53 10.71
CA ILE A 309 10.17 11.59 9.49
C ILE A 309 11.34 12.58 9.68
N VAL A 310 11.09 13.75 10.30
CA VAL A 310 12.18 14.69 10.63
C VAL A 310 13.22 14.07 11.54
N GLN A 311 12.79 13.34 12.58
CA GLN A 311 13.69 12.69 13.51
C GLN A 311 14.49 11.58 12.83
N GLU A 312 13.86 10.83 11.93
CA GLU A 312 14.48 9.77 11.14
C GLU A 312 15.58 10.32 10.21
N ILE A 313 15.28 11.36 9.43
CA ILE A 313 16.27 12.02 8.55
C ILE A 313 17.47 12.51 9.37
N ARG A 314 17.21 13.14 10.53
CA ARG A 314 18.29 13.59 11.43
C ARG A 314 19.13 12.44 11.97
N ALA A 315 18.49 11.36 12.40
CA ALA A 315 19.17 10.20 12.95
C ALA A 315 20.03 9.50 11.90
N GLN A 316 19.55 9.44 10.65
CA GLN A 316 20.31 8.90 9.52
C GLN A 316 21.56 9.73 9.25
N ASP A 317 21.47 11.05 9.23
CA ASP A 317 22.65 11.90 9.05
C ASP A 317 23.66 11.74 10.21
N GLU A 318 23.19 11.73 11.46
CA GLU A 318 24.07 11.60 12.63
C GLU A 318 24.66 10.20 12.80
N SER A 319 24.06 9.16 12.21
CA SER A 319 24.59 7.79 12.24
C SER A 319 26.02 7.69 11.67
N LYS A 320 26.40 8.63 10.80
CA LYS A 320 27.74 8.74 10.21
C LYS A 320 28.81 9.22 11.20
N ASN A 321 28.39 9.89 12.27
CA ASN A 321 29.25 10.53 13.27
C ASN A 321 29.22 9.80 14.62
N VAL A 322 28.77 8.54 14.64
CA VAL A 322 28.78 7.73 15.87
C VAL A 322 30.21 7.37 16.22
N ALA A 323 30.66 7.75 17.42
CA ALA A 323 31.98 7.41 17.91
C ALA A 323 32.20 5.89 17.95
N SER A 324 33.44 5.45 17.73
CA SER A 324 33.80 4.02 17.74
C SER A 324 33.46 3.32 19.07
N SER A 325 33.59 4.03 20.20
CA SER A 325 33.22 3.55 21.53
C SER A 325 31.73 3.24 21.68
N LEU A 326 30.87 3.95 20.96
CA LEU A 326 29.42 3.77 20.97
C LEU A 326 28.91 2.84 19.87
N ARG A 327 29.78 2.46 18.93
CA ARG A 327 29.41 1.66 17.75
C ARG A 327 28.72 0.34 18.11
N PRO A 328 29.16 -0.43 19.11
CA PRO A 328 28.48 -1.68 19.49
C PRO A 328 27.03 -1.46 19.95
N ILE A 329 26.75 -0.35 20.63
CA ILE A 329 25.39 -0.01 21.10
C ILE A 329 24.53 0.39 19.90
N TYR A 330 25.09 1.20 18.99
CA TYR A 330 24.41 1.59 17.75
C TYR A 330 24.03 0.38 16.89
N ASP A 331 24.97 -0.54 16.67
CA ASP A 331 24.74 -1.72 15.83
C ASP A 331 23.66 -2.62 16.44
N ARG A 332 23.70 -2.88 17.77
CA ARG A 332 22.68 -3.65 18.49
C ARG A 332 21.29 -3.01 18.42
N LEU A 333 21.20 -1.69 18.62
CA LEU A 333 19.92 -0.97 18.49
C LEU A 333 19.36 -0.99 17.06
N SER A 334 20.24 -0.88 16.07
CA SER A 334 19.87 -0.91 14.65
C SER A 334 19.34 -2.29 14.23
N GLU A 335 19.94 -3.36 14.76
CA GLU A 335 19.49 -4.74 14.53
C GLU A 335 18.12 -4.99 15.17
N ILE A 336 17.94 -4.63 16.45
CA ILE A 336 16.65 -4.74 17.15
C ILE A 336 15.57 -3.96 16.39
N ARG A 337 15.87 -2.74 15.93
CA ARG A 337 14.94 -1.93 15.14
C ARG A 337 14.49 -2.67 13.88
N LYS A 338 15.44 -3.20 13.10
CA LYS A 338 15.17 -3.90 11.84
C LYS A 338 14.28 -5.12 12.05
N GLU A 339 14.52 -5.90 13.10
CA GLU A 339 13.69 -7.06 13.45
C GLU A 339 12.28 -6.64 13.84
N LEU A 340 12.13 -5.62 14.70
CA LEU A 340 10.82 -5.09 15.10
C LEU A 340 10.03 -4.53 13.90
N GLU A 341 10.68 -3.81 12.98
CA GLU A 341 10.05 -3.32 11.74
C GLU A 341 9.58 -4.47 10.85
N GLN A 342 10.37 -5.55 10.74
CA GLN A 342 9.97 -6.75 10.01
C GLN A 342 8.75 -7.43 10.65
N LEU A 343 8.68 -7.47 11.99
CA LEU A 343 7.51 -8.02 12.71
C LEU A 343 6.25 -7.19 12.45
N VAL A 344 6.35 -5.86 12.44
CA VAL A 344 5.23 -4.95 12.10
C VAL A 344 4.69 -5.24 10.69
N LEU A 345 5.56 -5.57 9.74
CA LEU A 345 5.20 -5.86 8.36
C LEU A 345 4.60 -7.27 8.18
N THR A 346 5.10 -8.26 8.91
CA THR A 346 4.87 -9.69 8.57
C THR A 346 4.03 -10.49 9.57
N ARG A 347 3.90 -10.08 10.85
CA ARG A 347 3.32 -10.94 11.91
C ARG A 347 2.43 -10.21 12.92
N ARG A 348 1.38 -9.54 12.44
CA ARG A 348 0.43 -8.83 13.34
C ARG A 348 -0.43 -9.74 14.24
N TRP A 349 -0.68 -10.99 13.85
CA TRP A 349 -1.72 -11.83 14.47
C TRP A 349 -1.21 -13.07 15.22
N SER A 350 0.11 -13.24 15.36
CA SER A 350 0.73 -14.42 16.00
C SER A 350 1.82 -14.07 17.02
N LEU A 351 1.87 -12.81 17.47
CA LEU A 351 2.95 -12.30 18.30
C LEU A 351 2.56 -12.42 19.78
N ARG A 352 3.35 -13.13 20.58
CA ARG A 352 3.11 -13.26 22.02
C ARG A 352 3.78 -12.11 22.77
N GLU A 353 3.24 -11.76 23.93
CA GLU A 353 3.88 -10.78 24.82
C GLU A 353 5.30 -11.22 25.21
N THR A 354 5.51 -12.53 25.40
CA THR A 354 6.82 -13.13 25.69
C THR A 354 7.84 -12.95 24.57
N ASP A 355 7.40 -12.96 23.30
CA ASP A 355 8.29 -12.74 22.15
C ASP A 355 8.79 -11.28 22.13
N LEU A 356 7.94 -10.32 22.51
CA LEU A 356 8.29 -8.90 22.66
C LEU A 356 9.06 -8.59 23.95
N TRP A 357 8.91 -9.42 24.97
CA TRP A 357 9.58 -9.25 26.25
C TRP A 357 11.11 -9.35 26.13
N ASN A 358 11.63 -10.24 25.29
CA ASN A 358 13.08 -10.36 25.03
C ASN A 358 13.67 -9.08 24.43
N TYR A 359 12.93 -8.44 23.51
CA TYR A 359 13.31 -7.14 22.97
C TYR A 359 13.25 -6.06 24.04
N SER A 360 12.19 -6.06 24.86
CA SER A 360 12.03 -5.11 25.97
C SER A 360 13.17 -5.22 26.98
N LEU A 361 13.57 -6.43 27.34
CA LEU A 361 14.71 -6.68 28.24
C LEU A 361 16.02 -6.20 27.63
N SER A 362 16.27 -6.52 26.35
CA SER A 362 17.46 -6.05 25.63
C SER A 362 17.55 -4.52 25.58
N LEU A 363 16.42 -3.83 25.35
CA LEU A 363 16.38 -2.38 25.37
C LEU A 363 16.60 -1.82 26.78
N GLN A 364 16.08 -2.48 27.83
CA GLN A 364 16.33 -2.07 29.23
C GLN A 364 17.80 -2.23 29.61
N GLU A 365 18.47 -3.30 29.16
CA GLU A 365 19.91 -3.47 29.36
C GLU A 365 20.70 -2.32 28.74
N ILE A 366 20.38 -1.95 27.49
CA ILE A 366 21.00 -0.82 26.81
C ILE A 366 20.68 0.49 27.54
N ASP A 367 19.44 0.67 27.99
CA ASP A 367 19.00 1.87 28.71
C ASP A 367 19.79 2.09 30.01
N LYS A 368 20.10 0.99 30.74
CA LYS A 368 20.90 0.97 31.97
C LYS A 368 22.38 1.35 31.75
N MET A 369 22.89 1.29 30.54
CA MET A 369 24.26 1.72 30.22
C MET A 369 24.41 3.25 30.27
N ARG A 370 23.30 4.00 30.39
CA ARG A 370 23.32 5.46 30.42
C ARG A 370 23.58 5.99 31.82
N VAL A 371 24.38 7.04 31.90
CA VAL A 371 24.62 7.85 33.11
C VAL A 371 24.02 9.23 32.86
N ASP A 372 23.13 9.69 33.74
CA ASP A 372 22.34 10.93 33.59
C ASP A 372 21.63 11.05 32.23
N GLY A 373 21.12 9.93 31.71
CA GLY A 373 20.42 9.87 30.42
C GLY A 373 21.31 9.98 29.19
N LYS A 374 22.64 9.84 29.33
CA LYS A 374 23.63 9.86 28.23
C LYS A 374 24.47 8.58 28.21
N PHE A 375 24.87 8.15 27.02
CA PHE A 375 25.84 7.07 26.87
C PHE A 375 27.25 7.63 27.06
N VAL A 376 28.04 6.99 27.91
CA VAL A 376 29.41 7.38 28.20
C VAL A 376 30.38 6.34 27.67
N ASP A 377 31.61 6.76 27.36
CA ASP A 377 32.69 5.83 27.05
C ASP A 377 33.38 5.30 28.33
N ALA A 378 34.42 4.47 28.16
CA ALA A 378 35.18 3.88 29.24
C ALA A 378 35.85 4.91 30.17
N GLU A 379 35.99 6.17 29.73
CA GLU A 379 36.59 7.26 30.47
C GLU A 379 35.52 8.16 31.14
N GLY A 380 34.23 7.85 30.96
CA GLY A 380 33.12 8.65 31.47
C GLY A 380 32.81 9.90 30.64
N ASN A 381 33.45 10.04 29.47
CA ASN A 381 33.21 11.16 28.57
C ASN A 381 31.92 10.95 27.77
N ARG A 382 31.43 12.02 27.14
CA ARG A 382 30.22 12.02 26.30
C ARG A 382 30.59 12.05 24.82
N PRO A 383 30.81 10.88 24.19
CA PRO A 383 31.15 10.80 22.77
C PRO A 383 30.01 11.25 21.84
N GLU A 384 30.37 11.62 20.61
CA GLU A 384 29.42 11.97 19.54
C GLU A 384 28.55 10.78 19.11
N GLY A 385 27.36 11.07 18.57
CA GLY A 385 26.35 10.05 18.20
C GLY A 385 25.26 9.80 19.24
N GLN A 386 25.17 10.62 20.30
CA GLN A 386 24.16 10.45 21.35
C GLN A 386 22.72 10.51 20.84
N TYR A 387 22.42 11.43 19.92
CA TYR A 387 21.04 11.65 19.50
C TYR A 387 20.53 10.48 18.65
N VAL A 388 21.33 9.93 17.73
CA VAL A 388 20.93 8.73 16.96
C VAL A 388 20.69 7.52 17.87
N LEU A 389 21.50 7.31 18.92
CA LEU A 389 21.27 6.22 19.89
C LEU A 389 19.96 6.40 20.66
N LEU A 390 19.72 7.61 21.18
CA LEU A 390 18.50 7.91 21.92
C LEU A 390 17.25 7.83 21.03
N TYR A 391 17.38 8.25 19.76
CA TYR A 391 16.33 8.09 18.75
C TYR A 391 16.03 6.62 18.50
N LEU A 392 17.06 5.80 18.21
CA LEU A 392 16.88 4.37 17.95
C LEU A 392 16.25 3.67 19.15
N LEU A 393 16.71 3.95 20.36
CA LEU A 393 16.15 3.39 21.60
C LEU A 393 14.66 3.75 21.76
N ARG A 394 14.29 5.02 21.60
CA ARG A 394 12.89 5.46 21.63
C ARG A 394 12.08 4.82 20.51
N ARG A 395 12.63 4.72 19.29
CA ARG A 395 11.96 4.10 18.15
C ARG A 395 11.68 2.62 18.38
N CYS A 396 12.64 1.88 18.93
CA CYS A 396 12.45 0.48 19.29
C CYS A 396 11.36 0.29 20.35
N TYR A 397 11.36 1.09 21.42
CA TYR A 397 10.26 1.07 22.41
C TYR A 397 8.91 1.44 21.78
N GLY A 398 8.87 2.43 20.88
CA GLY A 398 7.66 2.81 20.16
C GLY A 398 7.14 1.70 19.24
N LEU A 399 8.04 0.96 18.58
CA LEU A 399 7.69 -0.20 17.77
C LEU A 399 7.13 -1.34 18.64
N ILE A 400 7.74 -1.61 19.80
CA ILE A 400 7.21 -2.59 20.76
C ILE A 400 5.82 -2.17 21.24
N TYR A 401 5.64 -0.91 21.64
CA TYR A 401 4.34 -0.41 22.07
C TYR A 401 3.30 -0.52 20.96
N ARG A 402 3.65 -0.13 19.73
CA ARG A 402 2.78 -0.29 18.56
C ARG A 402 2.40 -1.74 18.35
N LEU A 403 3.38 -2.65 18.39
CA LEU A 403 3.15 -4.09 18.26
C LEU A 403 2.20 -4.56 19.36
N LEU A 404 2.50 -4.32 20.64
CA LEU A 404 1.64 -4.66 21.79
C LEU A 404 0.21 -4.10 21.66
N SER A 405 0.07 -2.83 21.28
CA SER A 405 -1.25 -2.20 21.10
C SER A 405 -2.03 -2.74 19.90
N SER A 406 -1.33 -3.34 18.93
CA SER A 406 -1.93 -3.95 17.75
C SER A 406 -2.06 -5.47 17.85
N SER A 407 -1.42 -6.09 18.85
CA SER A 407 -1.39 -7.52 19.12
C SER A 407 -1.95 -7.73 20.53
N GLU A 408 -3.26 -7.90 20.65
CA GLU A 408 -3.79 -8.46 21.89
C GLU A 408 -3.46 -9.96 21.90
N PRO A 409 -2.70 -10.47 22.90
CA PRO A 409 -2.17 -11.82 22.86
C PRO A 409 -3.29 -12.85 23.02
N VAL A 410 -3.42 -13.77 22.05
CA VAL A 410 -4.23 -14.98 22.17
C VAL A 410 -3.32 -16.10 22.65
N SER A 411 -3.66 -16.72 23.78
CA SER A 411 -2.89 -17.82 24.35
C SER A 411 -2.76 -19.01 23.38
N GLU A 412 -1.76 -19.87 23.55
CA GLU A 412 -1.57 -21.04 22.68
C GLU A 412 -2.77 -22.00 22.70
N GLU A 413 -3.49 -22.05 23.81
CA GLU A 413 -4.70 -22.85 23.97
C GLU A 413 -5.87 -22.34 23.11
N LEU A 414 -5.92 -21.03 22.85
CA LEU A 414 -6.95 -20.38 22.05
C LEU A 414 -6.55 -20.19 20.58
N MET A 415 -5.28 -20.36 20.22
CA MET A 415 -4.81 -20.24 18.84
C MET A 415 -5.55 -21.14 17.83
N PRO A 416 -5.86 -22.42 18.13
CA PRO A 416 -6.63 -23.26 17.21
C PRO A 416 -8.03 -22.69 16.93
N ILE A 417 -8.67 -22.11 17.95
CA ILE A 417 -10.00 -21.50 17.87
C ILE A 417 -9.91 -20.20 17.07
N ALA A 418 -8.95 -19.33 17.38
CA ALA A 418 -8.72 -18.06 16.70
C ALA A 418 -8.40 -18.24 15.20
N ASN A 419 -7.60 -19.24 14.84
CA ASN A 419 -7.31 -19.57 13.44
C ASN A 419 -8.56 -20.05 12.70
N LYS A 420 -9.39 -20.88 13.36
CA LYS A 420 -10.63 -21.38 12.77
C LYS A 420 -11.65 -20.25 12.57
N LEU A 421 -11.82 -19.36 13.57
CA LEU A 421 -12.66 -18.15 13.43
C LEU A 421 -12.16 -17.22 12.34
N SER A 422 -10.85 -17.00 12.23
CA SER A 422 -10.28 -16.15 11.17
C SER A 422 -10.56 -16.71 9.78
N THR A 423 -10.54 -18.04 9.64
CA THR A 423 -10.87 -18.72 8.39
C THR A 423 -12.35 -18.56 8.07
N VAL A 424 -13.24 -18.82 9.04
CA VAL A 424 -14.70 -18.66 8.89
C VAL A 424 -15.07 -17.21 8.55
N LYS A 425 -14.54 -16.23 9.30
CA LYS A 425 -14.74 -14.80 9.06
C LYS A 425 -14.35 -14.41 7.64
N LYS A 426 -13.22 -14.92 7.15
CA LYS A 426 -12.74 -14.64 5.81
C LYS A 426 -13.69 -15.21 4.75
N CYS A 427 -14.14 -16.45 4.92
CA CYS A 427 -15.10 -17.06 4.02
C CYS A 427 -16.44 -16.31 4.02
N LEU A 428 -16.98 -15.95 5.18
CA LEU A 428 -18.23 -15.17 5.28
C LEU A 428 -18.11 -13.78 4.64
N ASN A 429 -16.98 -13.09 4.83
CA ASN A 429 -16.74 -11.81 4.16
C ASN A 429 -16.59 -11.94 2.64
N GLU A 430 -16.03 -13.05 2.16
CA GLU A 430 -16.01 -13.34 0.72
C GLU A 430 -17.45 -13.55 0.20
N VAL A 431 -18.31 -14.27 0.93
CA VAL A 431 -19.74 -14.41 0.57
C VAL A 431 -20.44 -13.04 0.53
N LEU A 432 -20.27 -12.21 1.57
CA LEU A 432 -20.86 -10.87 1.65
C LEU A 432 -20.37 -9.94 0.54
N LYS A 433 -19.07 -9.97 0.24
CA LYS A 433 -18.45 -9.04 -0.70
C LYS A 433 -18.81 -9.35 -2.15
N TYR A 434 -18.92 -10.63 -2.48
CA TYR A 434 -19.10 -11.04 -3.88
C TYR A 434 -20.56 -11.15 -4.27
N GLY A 435 -21.47 -11.50 -3.34
CA GLY A 435 -22.89 -11.68 -3.64
C GLY A 435 -23.12 -12.83 -4.64
N GLY A 436 -24.21 -13.58 -4.48
CA GLY A 436 -24.51 -14.77 -5.29
C GLY A 436 -25.90 -15.36 -4.97
N PRO A 437 -26.33 -16.48 -5.60
CA PRO A 437 -27.60 -17.17 -5.34
C PRO A 437 -27.43 -18.05 -4.10
N PHE A 438 -26.75 -17.51 -3.10
CA PHE A 438 -26.45 -18.30 -1.92
C PHE A 438 -27.79 -18.53 -1.25
N SER A 439 -28.16 -19.80 -1.11
CA SER A 439 -29.31 -20.16 -0.32
C SER A 439 -28.88 -20.15 1.15
N PRO A 440 -29.82 -19.97 2.10
CA PRO A 440 -29.53 -20.15 3.52
C PRO A 440 -28.88 -21.51 3.85
N ARG A 441 -29.07 -22.54 2.99
CA ARG A 441 -28.42 -23.85 3.12
C ARG A 441 -26.91 -23.81 2.89
N ASP A 442 -26.42 -22.94 2.02
CA ASP A 442 -24.98 -22.82 1.71
C ASP A 442 -24.18 -22.23 2.88
N LEU A 443 -24.87 -21.61 3.84
CA LEU A 443 -24.26 -21.10 5.07
C LEU A 443 -24.11 -22.16 6.16
N TYR A 444 -24.73 -23.34 6.00
CA TYR A 444 -24.73 -24.42 7.00
C TYR A 444 -23.33 -24.87 7.47
N PRO A 445 -22.31 -25.02 6.60
CA PRO A 445 -20.96 -25.39 7.03
C PRO A 445 -20.34 -24.36 8.00
N TYR A 446 -20.63 -23.07 7.81
CA TYR A 446 -20.16 -22.00 8.69
C TYR A 446 -20.94 -22.00 10.00
N GLN A 447 -22.26 -22.18 9.96
CA GLN A 447 -23.09 -22.32 11.16
C GLN A 447 -22.64 -23.49 12.03
N LEU A 448 -22.35 -24.65 11.41
CA LEU A 448 -21.83 -25.82 12.10
C LEU A 448 -20.45 -25.56 12.71
N ALA A 449 -19.55 -24.88 11.98
CA ALA A 449 -18.22 -24.53 12.46
C ALA A 449 -18.26 -23.58 13.65
N LEU A 450 -19.15 -22.57 13.63
CA LEU A 450 -19.36 -21.64 14.74
C LEU A 450 -19.99 -22.36 15.94
N HIS A 451 -20.99 -23.20 15.73
CA HIS A 451 -21.59 -24.01 16.79
C HIS A 451 -20.57 -24.97 17.45
N GLN A 452 -19.67 -25.57 16.68
CA GLN A 452 -18.59 -26.40 17.21
C GLN A 452 -17.61 -25.61 18.09
N ILE A 453 -17.38 -24.34 17.77
CA ILE A 453 -16.56 -23.45 18.59
C ILE A 453 -17.34 -23.05 19.84
N ASP A 454 -18.64 -22.78 19.68
CA ASP A 454 -19.52 -22.40 20.78
C ASP A 454 -19.64 -23.47 21.86
N SER A 455 -19.72 -24.73 21.45
CA SER A 455 -19.80 -25.89 22.34
C SER A 455 -18.52 -26.16 23.13
N MET A 456 -17.40 -25.53 22.75
CA MET A 456 -16.16 -25.58 23.53
C MET A 456 -16.18 -24.63 24.74
N ARG A 457 -17.19 -23.74 24.85
CA ARG A 457 -17.34 -22.81 25.97
C ARG A 457 -18.02 -23.47 27.16
N LYS A 458 -17.57 -23.12 28.37
CA LYS A 458 -18.21 -23.43 29.65
C LYS A 458 -18.58 -22.12 30.33
N ASP A 459 -19.85 -21.96 30.72
CA ASP A 459 -20.38 -20.72 31.32
C ASP A 459 -20.07 -19.46 30.49
N GLY A 460 -20.13 -19.60 29.16
CA GLY A 460 -19.84 -18.51 28.21
C GLY A 460 -18.36 -18.16 28.06
N LYS A 461 -17.43 -18.96 28.59
CA LYS A 461 -15.97 -18.74 28.51
C LYS A 461 -15.24 -19.97 27.95
N PHE A 462 -14.13 -19.77 27.23
CA PHE A 462 -13.21 -20.87 26.94
C PHE A 462 -12.35 -21.10 28.17
N VAL A 463 -12.16 -22.35 28.54
CA VAL A 463 -11.46 -22.75 29.77
C VAL A 463 -10.29 -23.64 29.38
N GLY A 464 -9.10 -23.29 29.86
CA GLY A 464 -7.86 -24.02 29.65
C GLY A 464 -7.85 -25.39 30.32
N VAL A 465 -6.80 -26.16 30.04
CA VAL A 465 -6.66 -27.54 30.57
C VAL A 465 -6.54 -27.54 32.10
N ASP A 466 -6.03 -26.46 32.67
CA ASP A 466 -5.85 -26.22 34.10
C ASP A 466 -7.09 -25.62 34.80
N GLY A 467 -8.18 -25.38 34.06
CA GLY A 467 -9.40 -24.79 34.59
C GLY A 467 -9.38 -23.26 34.66
N THR A 468 -8.32 -22.60 34.19
CA THR A 468 -8.23 -21.13 34.15
C THR A 468 -8.85 -20.58 32.86
N VAL A 469 -9.16 -19.28 32.85
CA VAL A 469 -9.63 -18.60 31.64
C VAL A 469 -8.39 -18.14 30.86
N PRO A 470 -8.14 -18.63 29.65
CA PRO A 470 -6.92 -18.29 28.92
C PRO A 470 -6.92 -16.85 28.44
N GLU A 471 -5.73 -16.27 28.30
CA GLU A 471 -5.54 -14.91 27.80
C GLU A 471 -5.97 -14.77 26.33
N GLY A 472 -6.58 -13.64 25.97
CA GLY A 472 -7.16 -13.40 24.64
C GLY A 472 -8.60 -13.90 24.45
N GLN A 473 -9.25 -14.36 25.53
CA GLN A 473 -10.67 -14.77 25.57
C GLN A 473 -11.61 -13.73 24.95
N GLY A 474 -11.43 -12.44 25.29
CA GLY A 474 -12.29 -11.35 24.80
C GLY A 474 -12.26 -11.21 23.28
N ILE A 475 -11.10 -11.41 22.66
CA ILE A 475 -10.89 -11.31 21.21
C ILE A 475 -11.57 -12.47 20.50
N VAL A 476 -11.36 -13.69 21.00
CA VAL A 476 -11.97 -14.90 20.41
C VAL A 476 -13.48 -14.80 20.52
N MET A 477 -14.00 -14.27 21.63
CA MET A 477 -15.43 -14.01 21.81
C MET A 477 -15.95 -12.92 20.87
N ALA A 478 -15.21 -11.81 20.70
CA ALA A 478 -15.59 -10.75 19.77
C ALA A 478 -15.57 -11.24 18.31
N HIS A 479 -14.53 -11.96 17.89
CA HIS A 479 -14.46 -12.58 16.56
C HIS A 479 -15.55 -13.62 16.34
N LEU A 480 -15.89 -14.42 17.36
CA LEU A 480 -16.98 -15.39 17.29
C LEU A 480 -18.32 -14.68 17.12
N ASN A 481 -18.59 -13.64 17.91
CA ASN A 481 -19.81 -12.83 17.80
C ASN A 481 -19.89 -12.15 16.43
N GLU A 482 -18.80 -11.55 15.95
CA GLU A 482 -18.74 -10.92 14.63
C GLU A 482 -19.00 -11.94 13.51
N CYS A 483 -18.50 -13.17 13.62
CA CYS A 483 -18.84 -14.23 12.67
C CYS A 483 -20.32 -14.61 12.72
N HIS A 484 -20.93 -14.62 13.91
CA HIS A 484 -22.37 -14.86 14.06
C HIS A 484 -23.20 -13.72 13.48
N GLU A 485 -22.84 -12.46 13.74
CA GLU A 485 -23.49 -11.27 13.17
C GLU A 485 -23.39 -11.25 11.65
N LEU A 486 -22.20 -11.53 11.10
CA LEU A 486 -22.01 -11.64 9.64
C LEU A 486 -22.85 -12.77 9.04
N LEU A 487 -22.99 -13.89 9.73
CA LEU A 487 -23.76 -15.03 9.25
C LEU A 487 -25.27 -14.76 9.29
N GLU A 488 -25.79 -14.11 10.33
CA GLU A 488 -27.20 -13.73 10.39
C GLU A 488 -27.55 -12.61 9.39
N MET A 489 -26.69 -11.59 9.27
CA MET A 489 -26.86 -10.55 8.25
C MET A 489 -26.93 -11.14 6.83
N LEU A 490 -26.11 -12.15 6.55
CA LEU A 490 -26.14 -12.86 5.27
C LEU A 490 -27.43 -13.65 5.06
N LYS A 491 -27.96 -14.32 6.10
CA LYS A 491 -29.25 -15.03 6.00
C LYS A 491 -30.41 -14.08 5.76
N GLU A 492 -30.51 -13.00 6.52
CA GLU A 492 -31.56 -11.99 6.36
C GLU A 492 -31.55 -11.43 4.92
N SER A 493 -30.35 -11.12 4.39
CA SER A 493 -30.22 -10.64 3.00
C SER A 493 -30.63 -11.67 1.93
N MET A 494 -30.64 -12.96 2.28
CA MET A 494 -31.02 -14.05 1.36
C MET A 494 -32.52 -14.39 1.48
N ASP A 495 -33.11 -14.24 2.67
CA ASP A 495 -34.55 -14.42 2.88
C ASP A 495 -35.37 -13.28 2.25
N ASP A 496 -34.88 -12.04 2.26
CA ASP A 496 -35.55 -10.88 1.63
C ASP A 496 -35.68 -11.00 0.09
N ALA A 497 -34.80 -11.79 -0.56
CA ALA A 497 -34.81 -11.99 -2.01
C ALA A 497 -35.87 -13.00 -2.49
N GLU A 498 -36.35 -13.89 -1.62
CA GLU A 498 -37.39 -14.86 -1.94
C GLU A 498 -38.81 -14.26 -1.89
N GLU A 499 -39.01 -13.10 -1.23
CA GLU A 499 -40.31 -12.42 -1.15
C GLU A 499 -40.63 -11.51 -2.36
N GLU A 500 -39.63 -11.03 -3.12
CA GLU A 500 -39.86 -10.13 -4.28
C GLU A 500 -40.28 -10.87 -5.57
N GLU A 501 -40.23 -12.20 -5.63
CA GLU A 501 -40.54 -12.98 -6.85
C GLU A 501 -42.03 -13.38 -7.00
N TYR A 502 -42.93 -12.92 -6.10
CA TYR A 502 -44.38 -13.12 -6.19
C TYR A 502 -45.14 -11.81 -6.44
N VAL A 503 -44.98 -11.24 -7.63
CA VAL A 503 -46.00 -10.36 -8.21
C VAL A 503 -46.61 -11.09 -9.41
N ASP A 504 -47.74 -11.73 -9.15
CA ASP A 504 -48.63 -12.40 -10.10
C ASP A 504 -48.96 -11.46 -11.26
N GLU A 505 -48.43 -11.73 -12.45
CA GLU A 505 -48.78 -11.06 -13.70
C GLU A 505 -49.39 -12.08 -14.69
N ASP A 506 -50.30 -12.93 -14.21
CA ASP A 506 -51.20 -13.75 -15.02
C ASP A 506 -52.60 -13.10 -15.08
N ASP A 507 -52.71 -11.93 -15.72
CA ASP A 507 -54.00 -11.40 -16.22
C ASP A 507 -54.07 -11.63 -17.73
N TYR A 508 -54.34 -12.87 -18.11
CA TYR A 508 -54.75 -13.26 -19.47
C TYR A 508 -55.91 -14.24 -19.39
N ASP A 509 -57.13 -13.72 -19.37
CA ASP A 509 -58.32 -14.51 -19.72
C ASP A 509 -58.90 -14.03 -21.05
N PHE A 510 -58.78 -14.89 -22.06
CA PHE A 510 -59.28 -14.69 -23.42
C PHE A 510 -60.31 -15.78 -23.74
N ASN A 511 -61.55 -15.31 -23.96
CA ASN A 511 -62.67 -15.83 -24.77
C ASN A 511 -63.85 -16.52 -24.07
N ASP A 512 -65.08 -16.04 -24.38
CA ASP A 512 -65.88 -16.63 -25.47
C ASP A 512 -67.03 -15.70 -25.93
N PRO A 513 -67.37 -15.62 -27.24
CA PRO A 513 -68.58 -14.98 -27.76
C PRO A 513 -69.62 -16.01 -28.24
N SER A 514 -70.75 -16.11 -27.55
CA SER A 514 -72.06 -16.64 -27.99
C SER A 514 -73.02 -16.49 -26.80
N ASP A 515 -74.32 -16.23 -26.88
CA ASP A 515 -75.31 -16.31 -27.95
C ASP A 515 -76.46 -15.36 -27.57
N ASP A 516 -77.24 -15.00 -28.58
CA ASP A 516 -78.45 -14.18 -28.50
C ASP A 516 -79.57 -14.79 -27.61
N GLU A 517 -80.46 -13.90 -27.16
CA GLU A 517 -81.91 -14.07 -26.92
C GLU A 517 -82.43 -15.26 -26.07
N GLU A 518 -83.10 -14.95 -24.96
CA GLU A 518 -84.54 -15.24 -24.73
C GLU A 518 -84.96 -14.92 -23.28
N ASP A 519 -85.88 -13.95 -23.17
CA ASP A 519 -87.14 -13.94 -22.41
C ASP A 519 -87.23 -14.12 -20.87
N GLU A 520 -88.00 -13.16 -20.31
CA GLU A 520 -88.97 -13.23 -19.18
C GLU A 520 -88.39 -13.50 -17.75
N GLU A 521 -88.67 -12.73 -16.70
CA GLU A 521 -89.85 -11.93 -16.26
C GLU A 521 -89.41 -10.79 -15.31
#